data_AF-A0AAE4V2B8-F1
#
_entry.id   AF-A0AAE4V2B8-F1
#
_cell.length_a   1.000
_cell.length_b   1.000
_cell.length_c   1.000
_cell.angle_alpha   90.00
_cell.angle_beta   90.00
_cell.angle_gamma   90.00
#
_symmetry.space_group_name_H-M   'P 1'
#
loop_
_entity.id
_entity.type
_entity.pdbx_description
1 polymer ?
#
loop_
_entity_poly.entity_id
_entity_poly.type
_entity_poly.pdbx_seq_one_letter_code
_entity_poly.pdbx_strand_id
1 'polypeptide(L)'
;MPLAHAFTNRYADELMMLAAATHRPASIVNIGCGYAIRIDFEYQHYLLAVNAEGVLADQPDAAALWRVTLFKESDSAESPDQLIVTAESSWLVDAFDLAFAEVKATGQWPSADLAFGSFNPAVT
;
A
#
# COMPACT_ATOMS: atom_id res chain seq x y z
N MET A 1 -19.53 7.27 -2.61
CA MET A 1 -20.15 6.31 -3.57
C MET A 1 -20.52 5.04 -2.82
N PRO A 2 -21.69 4.43 -3.06
CA PRO A 2 -22.16 3.27 -2.30
C PRO A 2 -21.25 2.03 -2.42
N LEU A 3 -20.56 1.86 -3.54
CA LEU A 3 -19.63 0.75 -3.76
C LEU A 3 -18.34 0.88 -2.93
N ALA A 4 -17.79 2.09 -2.79
CA ALA A 4 -16.62 2.31 -1.93
C ALA A 4 -16.91 1.94 -0.46
N HIS A 5 -18.13 2.18 0.03
CA HIS A 5 -18.55 1.74 1.37
C HIS A 5 -18.64 0.22 1.48
N ALA A 6 -19.14 -0.47 0.45
CA ALA A 6 -19.19 -1.93 0.43
C ALA A 6 -17.77 -2.54 0.48
N PHE A 7 -16.84 -2.01 -0.31
CA PHE A 7 -15.42 -2.41 -0.26
C PHE A 7 -14.77 -2.07 1.07
N THR A 8 -15.06 -0.90 1.65
CA THR A 8 -14.53 -0.50 2.97
C THR A 8 -14.95 -1.49 4.07
N ASN A 9 -16.22 -1.91 4.06
CA ASN A 9 -16.70 -2.89 5.03
C ASN A 9 -16.15 -4.30 4.78
N ARG A 10 -15.95 -4.66 3.51
CA ARG A 10 -15.41 -5.97 3.11
C ARG A 10 -13.94 -6.14 3.44
N TYR A 11 -13.15 -5.09 3.26
CA TYR A 11 -11.70 -5.08 3.49
C TYR A 11 -11.33 -4.38 4.82
N ALA A 12 -12.25 -4.36 5.79
CA ALA A 12 -12.08 -3.61 7.04
C ALA A 12 -10.86 -4.11 7.85
N ASP A 13 -10.62 -5.41 7.85
CA ASP A 13 -9.49 -6.02 8.55
C ASP A 13 -8.16 -5.65 7.88
N GLU A 14 -8.09 -5.68 6.55
CA GLU A 14 -6.92 -5.25 5.78
C GLU A 14 -6.62 -3.78 5.96
N LEU A 15 -7.65 -2.93 5.93
CA LEU A 15 -7.53 -1.49 6.18
C LEU A 15 -7.02 -1.21 7.59
N MET A 16 -7.57 -1.91 8.60
CA MET A 16 -7.15 -1.75 9.99
C MET A 16 -5.71 -2.23 10.19
N MET A 17 -5.34 -3.38 9.60
CA MET A 17 -4.00 -3.93 9.68
C MET A 17 -2.97 -2.99 9.05
N LEU A 18 -3.22 -2.52 7.82
CA LEU A 18 -2.35 -1.59 7.14
C LEU A 18 -2.25 -0.24 7.87
N ALA A 19 -3.35 0.24 8.43
CA ALA A 19 -3.35 1.47 9.20
C ALA A 19 -2.53 1.33 10.49
N ALA A 20 -2.61 0.18 11.15
CA ALA A 20 -1.80 -0.13 12.33
C ALA A 20 -0.30 -0.28 11.97
N ALA A 21 0.02 -0.96 10.87
CA ALA A 21 1.40 -1.17 10.43
C ALA A 21 2.09 0.13 10.01
N THR A 22 1.37 1.01 9.31
CA THR A 22 1.91 2.27 8.78
C THR A 22 1.73 3.46 9.70
N HIS A 23 0.86 3.35 10.72
CA HIS A 23 0.36 4.49 11.51
C HIS A 23 -0.25 5.60 10.65
N ARG A 24 -0.74 5.25 9.45
CA ARG A 24 -1.39 6.17 8.49
C ARG A 24 -2.79 5.64 8.17
N PRO A 25 -3.74 6.52 7.80
CA PRO A 25 -5.05 6.05 7.37
C PRO A 25 -4.94 5.23 6.08
N ALA A 26 -5.48 4.02 6.08
CA ALA A 26 -5.73 3.25 4.86
C ALA A 26 -7.16 3.53 4.38
N SER A 27 -7.33 3.68 3.07
CA SER A 27 -8.65 3.97 2.48
C SER A 27 -8.89 3.23 1.18
N ILE A 28 -10.16 3.03 0.83
CA ILE A 28 -10.52 2.49 -0.48
C ILE A 28 -10.64 3.64 -1.47
N VAL A 29 -9.84 3.59 -2.54
CA VAL A 29 -9.86 4.60 -3.61
C VAL A 29 -10.27 3.97 -4.93
N ASN A 30 -10.95 4.77 -5.77
CA ASN A 30 -11.27 4.39 -7.14
C ASN A 30 -10.09 4.78 -8.05
N ILE A 31 -9.55 3.82 -8.78
CA ILE A 31 -8.40 3.98 -9.68
C ILE A 31 -8.81 3.98 -11.17
N GLY A 32 -10.07 4.26 -11.46
CA GLY A 32 -10.65 4.32 -12.82
C GLY A 32 -11.11 2.95 -13.34
N CYS A 33 -10.29 1.92 -13.20
CA CYS A 33 -10.62 0.54 -13.61
C CYS A 33 -11.23 -0.32 -12.49
N GLY A 34 -11.28 0.20 -11.25
CA GLY A 34 -11.81 -0.51 -10.09
C GLY A 34 -11.42 0.18 -8.79
N TYR A 35 -11.23 -0.61 -7.73
CA TYR A 35 -10.86 -0.12 -6.41
C TYR A 35 -9.51 -0.66 -5.97
N ALA A 36 -8.79 0.11 -5.15
CA ALA A 36 -7.57 -0.31 -4.50
C ALA A 36 -7.58 0.17 -3.04
N ILE A 37 -6.85 -0.52 -2.16
CA ILE A 37 -6.50 0.04 -0.86
C ILE A 37 -5.34 1.01 -1.09
N ARG A 38 -5.49 2.28 -0.66
CA ARG A 38 -4.44 3.30 -0.72
C ARG A 38 -4.02 3.74 0.67
N ILE A 39 -2.72 3.95 0.82
CA ILE A 39 -2.11 4.63 1.96
C ILE A 39 -1.25 5.75 1.41
N ASP A 40 -1.49 6.97 1.90
CA ASP A 40 -0.68 8.13 1.56
C ASP A 40 0.41 8.36 2.62
N PHE A 41 1.63 8.51 2.14
CA PHE A 41 2.83 8.81 2.93
C PHE A 41 3.28 10.25 2.65
N GLU A 42 4.37 10.67 3.27
CA GLU A 42 4.91 12.00 3.02
C GLU A 42 5.62 12.09 1.65
N TYR A 43 5.93 13.31 1.22
CA TYR A 43 6.66 13.58 -0.01
C TYR A 43 6.03 12.98 -1.28
N GLN A 44 4.70 12.96 -1.35
CA GLN A 44 3.94 12.46 -2.49
C GLN A 44 4.14 10.96 -2.75
N HIS A 45 4.45 10.19 -1.71
CA HIS A 45 4.52 8.73 -1.83
C HIS A 45 3.19 8.13 -1.45
N TYR A 46 2.78 7.09 -2.17
CA TYR A 46 1.60 6.32 -1.81
C TYR A 46 1.78 4.85 -2.13
N LEU A 47 1.05 4.03 -1.41
CA LEU A 47 0.96 2.60 -1.62
C LEU A 47 -0.41 2.26 -2.18
N LEU A 48 -0.45 1.38 -3.16
CA LEU A 48 -1.66 0.69 -3.60
C LEU A 48 -1.55 -0.79 -3.31
N ALA A 49 -2.58 -1.36 -2.69
CA ALA A 49 -2.74 -2.79 -2.51
C ALA A 49 -3.99 -3.29 -3.22
N VAL A 50 -3.82 -4.37 -3.98
CA VAL A 50 -4.86 -5.04 -4.76
C VAL A 50 -4.70 -6.56 -4.63
N ASN A 51 -5.81 -7.30 -4.75
CA ASN A 51 -5.81 -8.77 -4.69
C ASN A 51 -6.50 -9.40 -5.91
N ALA A 52 -6.51 -8.71 -7.04
CA ALA A 52 -6.92 -9.23 -8.34
C ALA A 52 -6.09 -8.55 -9.44
N GLU A 53 -6.47 -8.72 -10.72
CA GLU A 53 -5.77 -8.12 -11.87
C GLU A 53 -5.82 -6.58 -11.87
N GLY A 54 -4.97 -5.96 -11.06
CA GLY A 54 -4.83 -4.51 -10.95
C GLY A 54 -5.92 -3.81 -10.13
N VAL A 55 -6.82 -4.55 -9.49
CA VAL A 55 -7.94 -4.02 -8.68
C VAL A 55 -8.23 -4.94 -7.48
N LEU A 56 -9.03 -4.49 -6.52
CA LEU A 56 -9.58 -5.34 -5.47
C LEU A 56 -10.62 -6.29 -6.04
N ALA A 57 -10.53 -7.55 -5.64
CA ALA A 57 -11.51 -8.58 -5.96
C ALA A 57 -12.89 -8.23 -5.38
N ASP A 58 -13.96 -8.60 -6.06
CA ASP A 58 -15.28 -8.55 -5.44
C ASP A 58 -15.44 -9.65 -4.36
N GLN A 59 -14.66 -10.72 -4.43
CA GLN A 59 -14.72 -11.82 -3.47
C GLN A 59 -13.31 -12.08 -2.92
N PRO A 60 -13.00 -11.69 -1.67
CA PRO A 60 -11.64 -11.76 -1.13
C PRO A 60 -11.15 -13.19 -0.91
N ASP A 61 -12.06 -14.15 -0.69
CA ASP A 61 -11.76 -15.58 -0.52
C ASP A 61 -11.36 -16.29 -1.83
N ALA A 62 -11.44 -15.63 -2.98
CA ALA A 62 -11.03 -16.21 -4.26
C ALA A 62 -9.50 -16.13 -4.44
N ALA A 63 -8.75 -16.88 -3.64
CA ALA A 63 -7.34 -17.28 -3.78
C ALA A 63 -6.48 -16.50 -4.79
N ALA A 64 -6.36 -15.19 -4.62
CA ALA A 64 -5.56 -14.33 -5.47
C ALA A 64 -4.44 -13.69 -4.66
N LEU A 65 -3.26 -13.59 -5.27
CA LEU A 65 -2.09 -12.98 -4.63
C LEU A 65 -2.37 -11.51 -4.37
N TRP A 66 -2.00 -11.06 -3.19
CA TRP A 66 -1.91 -9.65 -2.87
C TRP A 66 -0.72 -9.05 -3.59
N ARG A 67 -0.98 -8.00 -4.37
CA ARG A 67 0.04 -7.15 -4.98
C ARG A 67 0.04 -5.82 -4.26
N VAL A 68 1.22 -5.47 -3.74
CA VAL A 68 1.49 -4.18 -3.12
C VAL A 68 2.44 -3.42 -4.01
N THR A 69 2.08 -2.19 -4.35
CA THR A 69 2.86 -1.34 -5.24
C THR A 69 3.04 0.03 -4.61
N LEU A 70 4.29 0.50 -4.52
CA LEU A 70 4.60 1.83 -4.02
C LEU A 70 4.93 2.74 -5.19
N PHE A 71 4.37 3.94 -5.12
CA PHE A 71 4.50 4.97 -6.13
C PHE A 71 4.96 6.27 -5.50
N LYS A 72 5.55 7.12 -6.34
CA LYS A 72 5.72 8.54 -6.08
C LYS A 72 4.87 9.31 -7.09
N GLU A 73 3.95 10.15 -6.63
CA GLU A 73 3.14 10.99 -7.50
C GLU A 73 4.05 11.88 -8.33
N SER A 74 3.72 12.00 -9.60
CA SER A 74 4.42 12.92 -10.50
C SER A 74 4.04 14.37 -10.19
N ASP A 75 5.00 15.28 -10.25
CA ASP A 75 4.77 16.74 -10.11
C ASP A 75 3.86 17.31 -11.22
N SER A 76 3.72 16.58 -12.33
CA SER A 76 2.91 16.96 -13.49
C SER A 76 1.80 15.94 -13.72
N ALA A 77 0.56 16.42 -13.85
CA ALA A 77 -0.61 15.60 -14.16
C ALA A 77 -0.55 14.89 -15.53
N GLU A 78 0.39 15.28 -16.40
CA GLU A 78 0.61 14.69 -17.72
C GLU A 78 1.61 13.53 -17.70
N SER A 79 2.30 13.30 -16.57
CA SER A 79 3.27 12.22 -16.40
C SER A 79 2.69 11.12 -15.51
N PRO A 80 2.88 9.84 -15.86
CA PRO A 80 2.47 8.74 -14.99
C PRO A 80 3.27 8.80 -13.68
N ASP A 81 2.66 8.34 -12.60
CA ASP A 81 3.35 8.23 -11.31
C ASP A 81 4.52 7.27 -11.40
N GLN A 82 5.59 7.60 -10.68
CA GLN A 82 6.81 6.81 -10.69
C GLN A 82 6.61 5.55 -9.85
N LEU A 83 6.66 4.39 -10.50
CA LEU A 83 6.75 3.09 -9.82
C LEU A 83 8.08 2.99 -9.07
N ILE A 84 8.01 2.73 -7.76
CA ILE A 84 9.19 2.51 -6.91
C ILE A 84 9.44 1.01 -6.78
N VAL A 85 8.44 0.27 -6.32
CA VAL A 85 8.54 -1.18 -6.10
C VAL A 85 7.19 -1.83 -6.28
N THR A 86 7.19 -3.11 -6.68
CA THR A 86 6.04 -4.00 -6.59
C THR A 86 6.46 -5.28 -5.88
N ALA A 87 5.68 -5.72 -4.90
CA ALA A 87 5.83 -7.03 -4.28
C ALA A 87 4.50 -7.78 -4.27
N GLU A 88 4.59 -9.11 -4.33
CA GLU A 88 3.43 -10.00 -4.36
C GLU A 88 3.57 -11.10 -3.31
N SER A 89 2.49 -11.41 -2.60
CA SER A 89 2.43 -12.54 -1.67
C SER A 89 1.00 -13.03 -1.49
N SER A 90 0.84 -14.25 -0.98
CA SER A 90 -0.48 -14.80 -0.62
C SER A 90 -1.17 -14.02 0.49
N TRP A 91 -0.40 -13.27 1.30
CA TRP A 91 -0.90 -12.45 2.40
C TRP A 91 -0.51 -11.00 2.19
N LEU A 92 -1.45 -10.08 2.46
CA LEU A 92 -1.22 -8.65 2.32
C LEU A 92 -0.06 -8.16 3.19
N VAL A 93 0.05 -8.64 4.43
CA VAL A 93 1.13 -8.26 5.35
C VAL A 93 2.50 -8.66 4.81
N ASP A 94 2.62 -9.86 4.27
CA ASP A 94 3.87 -10.35 3.68
C ASP A 94 4.22 -9.55 2.42
N ALA A 95 3.25 -9.26 1.56
CA ALA A 95 3.46 -8.44 0.37
C ALA A 95 3.91 -7.02 0.75
N PHE A 96 3.31 -6.44 1.80
CA PHE A 96 3.70 -5.16 2.36
C PHE A 96 5.14 -5.16 2.89
N ASP A 97 5.48 -6.15 3.73
CA ASP A 97 6.82 -6.26 4.31
C ASP A 97 7.90 -6.45 3.24
N LEU A 98 7.62 -7.25 2.21
CA LEU A 98 8.51 -7.42 1.05
C LEU A 98 8.74 -6.11 0.31
N ALA A 99 7.67 -5.36 0.00
CA ALA A 99 7.79 -4.09 -0.70
C ALA A 99 8.60 -3.07 0.10
N PHE A 100 8.36 -2.97 1.41
CA PHE A 100 9.10 -2.07 2.29
C PHE A 100 10.55 -2.51 2.52
N ALA A 101 10.83 -3.81 2.57
CA ALA A 101 12.19 -4.33 2.66
C ALA A 101 13.00 -3.97 1.41
N GLU A 102 12.42 -4.11 0.23
CA GLU A 102 13.06 -3.75 -1.03
C GLU A 102 13.30 -2.23 -1.13
N VAL A 103 12.32 -1.42 -0.78
CA VAL A 103 12.43 0.05 -0.73
C VAL A 103 13.54 0.52 0.21
N LYS A 104 13.69 -0.14 1.37
CA LYS A 104 14.79 0.09 2.31
C LYS A 104 16.14 -0.29 1.71
N ALA A 105 16.20 -1.36 0.92
CA ALA A 105 17.42 -1.83 0.29
C ALA A 105 17.86 -0.94 -0.89
N THR A 106 16.93 -0.39 -1.67
CA THR A 106 17.23 0.45 -2.83
C THR A 106 17.48 1.91 -2.47
N GLY A 107 17.11 2.35 -1.25
CA GLY A 107 17.28 3.73 -0.80
C GLY A 107 16.39 4.73 -1.54
N GLN A 108 15.34 4.25 -2.22
CA GLN A 108 14.43 5.07 -3.01
C GLN A 108 13.31 5.72 -2.18
N TRP A 109 13.31 5.53 -0.85
CA TRP A 109 12.33 6.11 0.06
C TRP A 109 12.86 7.36 0.80
N PRO A 110 12.00 8.35 1.08
CA PRO A 110 12.33 9.43 1.99
C PRO A 110 12.69 8.89 3.38
N SER A 111 13.81 9.34 3.94
CA SER A 111 14.29 8.87 5.25
C SER A 111 13.32 9.15 6.41
N ALA A 112 12.41 10.12 6.27
CA ALA A 112 11.43 10.46 7.31
C ALA A 112 10.42 9.32 7.55
N ASP A 113 9.96 8.65 6.49
CA ASP A 113 9.03 7.52 6.60
C ASP A 113 9.77 6.19 6.90
N LEU A 114 11.09 6.09 6.65
CA LEU A 114 11.91 4.93 7.03
C LEU A 114 12.27 4.91 8.53
N ALA A 115 12.27 6.07 9.19
CA ALA A 115 12.63 6.21 10.60
C ALA A 115 11.66 5.48 11.56
N PHE A 116 10.45 5.15 11.10
CA PHE A 116 9.43 4.49 11.92
C PHE A 116 9.74 3.02 12.24
N GLY A 117 10.70 2.38 11.56
CA GLY A 117 11.22 1.07 11.93
C GLY A 117 12.45 1.10 12.86
N SER A 118 13.00 2.28 13.14
CA SER A 118 14.23 2.45 13.94
C SER A 118 13.93 3.01 15.33
N PHE A 119 13.02 2.37 16.08
CA PHE A 119 13.06 2.44 17.53
C PHE A 119 13.66 1.16 18.10
N ASN A 120 14.99 1.08 18.05
CA ASN A 120 15.73 0.35 19.08
C ASN A 120 16.84 1.27 19.61
N PRO A 121 16.66 1.92 20.77
CA PRO A 121 17.81 2.49 21.47
C PRO A 121 18.68 1.30 21.87
N ALA A 122 19.90 1.23 21.34
CA ALA A 122 20.91 0.32 21.85
C ALA A 122 21.05 0.57 23.35
N VAL A 123 20.49 -0.33 24.18
CA VAL A 123 20.75 -0.36 25.61
C VAL A 123 22.18 -0.85 25.75
N THR A 124 23.07 0.09 26.10
CA THR A 124 24.44 -0.18 26.57
C THR A 124 24.40 -0.61 28.03
#